data_AF-A0ABD2MT49-F1
#
_entry.id   AF-A0ABD2MT49-F1
#
_cell.length_a   1.000
_cell.length_b   1.000
_cell.length_c   1.000
_cell.angle_alpha   90.00
_cell.angle_beta   90.00
_cell.angle_gamma   90.00
#
_symmetry.space_group_name_H-M   'P 1'
#
loop_
_entity.id
_entity.type
_entity.pdbx_description
1 polymer ?
#
loop_
_entity_poly.entity_id
_entity_poly.type
_entity_poly.pdbx_seq_one_letter_code
_entity_poly.pdbx_strand_id
1 'polypeptide(L)'
;MACPSGCLNGGAQIRSQSNLTAKELTVQLEELYSSLPCKNPSDNEAVKELYEKWLEGSNSDKAANILHTKYHAVEKFINALNIKW
;
A
#
# COMPACT_ATOMS: atom_id res chain seq x y z
N MET A 1 -2.96 5.18 6.60
CA MET A 1 -3.75 3.96 6.28
C MET A 1 -5.06 4.03 7.06
N ALA A 2 -6.15 3.47 6.53
CA ALA A 2 -7.47 3.52 7.19
C ALA A 2 -7.63 2.51 8.33
N CYS A 3 -6.97 1.35 8.24
CA CYS A 3 -6.99 0.34 9.31
C CYS A 3 -5.94 0.67 10.38
N PRO A 4 -6.28 0.62 11.68
CA PRO A 4 -5.30 0.68 12.76
C PRO A 4 -4.27 -0.43 12.59
N SER A 5 -2.98 -0.16 12.81
CA SER A 5 -1.89 -1.15 12.67
C SER A 5 -1.68 -1.70 11.24
N GLY A 6 -2.18 -1.01 10.21
CA GLY A 6 -1.86 -1.30 8.81
C GLY A 6 -2.57 -2.53 8.22
N CYS A 7 -2.07 -3.00 7.07
CA CYS A 7 -2.74 -4.00 6.24
C CYS A 7 -2.94 -5.36 6.94
N LEU A 8 -2.02 -5.74 7.83
CA LEU A 8 -2.10 -6.99 8.61
C LEU A 8 -3.33 -7.02 9.53
N ASN A 9 -3.83 -5.86 9.95
CA ASN A 9 -5.02 -5.71 10.77
C ASN A 9 -6.22 -5.19 9.96
N GLY A 10 -6.24 -5.47 8.65
CA GLY A 10 -7.36 -5.16 7.77
C GLY A 10 -8.60 -5.98 8.11
N GLY A 11 -9.80 -5.41 7.92
CA GLY A 11 -11.07 -6.06 8.28
C GLY A 11 -11.39 -7.35 7.53
N ALA A 12 -10.69 -7.65 6.44
CA ALA A 12 -10.84 -8.87 5.64
C ALA A 12 -9.73 -9.91 5.89
N GLN A 13 -8.86 -9.69 6.88
CA GLN A 13 -7.80 -10.64 7.20
C GLN A 13 -8.36 -11.90 7.88
N ILE A 14 -7.73 -13.04 7.60
CA ILE A 14 -8.08 -14.31 8.26
C ILE A 14 -7.67 -14.20 9.73
N ARG A 15 -8.57 -14.59 10.63
CA ARG A 15 -8.26 -14.62 12.06
C ARG A 15 -7.17 -15.64 12.34
N SER A 16 -6.23 -15.28 13.20
CA SER A 16 -5.16 -16.18 13.60
C SER A 16 -5.70 -17.51 14.10
N GLN A 17 -5.12 -18.61 13.61
CA GLN A 17 -5.39 -19.96 14.13
C GLN A 17 -4.62 -20.25 15.42
N SER A 18 -3.53 -19.50 15.67
CA SER A 18 -2.83 -19.50 16.94
C SER A 18 -3.54 -18.58 17.93
N ASN A 19 -3.32 -18.76 19.23
CA ASN A 19 -3.84 -17.87 20.29
C ASN A 19 -3.20 -16.47 20.29
N LEU A 20 -2.52 -16.08 19.21
CA LEU A 20 -1.90 -14.78 19.05
C LEU A 20 -2.94 -13.72 18.69
N THR A 21 -2.86 -12.60 19.37
CA THR A 21 -3.61 -11.39 19.10
C THR A 21 -3.09 -10.68 17.85
N ALA A 22 -3.92 -9.84 17.22
CA ALA A 22 -3.51 -9.01 16.09
C ALA A 22 -2.31 -8.11 16.42
N LYS A 23 -2.22 -7.64 17.67
CA LYS A 23 -1.09 -6.84 18.16
C LYS A 23 0.21 -7.64 18.18
N GLU A 24 0.18 -8.86 18.69
CA GLU A 24 1.36 -9.74 18.72
C GLU A 24 1.83 -10.07 17.30
N LEU A 25 0.90 -10.31 16.37
CA LEU A 25 1.25 -10.51 14.96
C LEU A 25 1.89 -9.27 14.33
N THR A 26 1.41 -8.07 14.65
CA THR A 26 2.04 -6.82 14.19
C THR A 26 3.47 -6.69 14.71
N VAL A 27 3.71 -6.95 16.00
CA VAL A 27 5.06 -6.89 16.60
C VAL A 27 5.99 -7.89 15.93
N GLN A 28 5.55 -9.13 15.74
CA GLN A 28 6.35 -10.14 15.04
C GLN A 28 6.68 -9.74 13.60
N LEU A 29 5.73 -9.12 12.89
CA LEU A 29 5.95 -8.61 11.54
C LEU A 29 7.01 -7.50 11.53
N GLU A 30 6.92 -6.55 12.46
CA GLU A 30 7.86 -5.45 12.60
C GLU A 30 9.28 -5.93 12.95
N GLU A 31 9.41 -6.89 13.86
CA GLU A 31 10.68 -7.54 14.21
C GLU A 31 11.28 -8.26 13.00
N LEU A 32 10.46 -9.01 12.26
CA LEU A 32 10.87 -9.70 11.04
C LEU A 32 11.40 -8.69 10.01
N TYR A 33 10.65 -7.64 9.68
CA TYR A 33 11.10 -6.63 8.71
C TYR A 33 12.36 -5.90 9.18
N SER A 34 12.46 -5.60 10.48
CA SER A 34 13.64 -4.93 11.05
C SER A 34 14.89 -5.82 11.03
N SER A 35 14.72 -7.14 11.02
CA SER A 35 15.82 -8.10 10.88
C SER A 35 16.34 -8.25 9.44
N LEU A 36 15.56 -7.83 8.45
CA LEU A 36 15.94 -7.96 7.05
C LEU A 36 16.98 -6.89 6.67
N PRO A 37 17.95 -7.22 5.79
CA PRO A 37 18.91 -6.24 5.30
C PRO A 37 18.18 -5.15 4.51
N CYS A 38 18.45 -3.89 4.85
CA CYS A 38 17.95 -2.76 4.11
C CYS A 38 18.64 -2.70 2.73
N LYS A 39 17.85 -2.51 1.67
CA LYS A 39 18.34 -2.32 0.30
C LYS A 39 17.69 -1.07 -0.28
N ASN A 40 18.47 -0.26 -0.99
CA ASN A 40 17.94 0.85 -1.74
C ASN A 40 17.24 0.30 -2.99
N PRO A 41 15.93 0.57 -3.23
CA PRO A 41 15.24 0.12 -4.42
C PRO A 41 15.90 0.56 -5.73
N SER A 42 16.60 1.71 -5.73
CA SER A 42 17.34 2.22 -6.88
C SER A 42 18.55 1.38 -7.27
N ASP A 43 19.06 0.53 -6.37
CA ASP A 43 20.18 -0.38 -6.65
C ASP A 43 19.71 -1.69 -7.32
N ASN A 44 18.38 -1.88 -7.48
CA ASN A 44 17.85 -3.07 -8.12
C ASN A 44 17.97 -2.97 -9.64
N GLU A 45 18.87 -3.77 -10.22
CA GLU A 45 19.14 -3.80 -11.67
C GLU A 45 17.88 -4.10 -12.50
N ALA A 46 16.97 -4.96 -12.02
CA ALA A 46 15.72 -5.23 -12.74
C ALA A 46 14.80 -4.00 -12.80
N VAL A 47 14.83 -3.15 -11.76
CA VAL A 47 14.10 -1.88 -11.75
C VAL A 47 14.74 -0.90 -12.73
N LYS A 48 16.07 -0.77 -12.74
CA LYS A 48 16.77 0.08 -13.71
C LYS A 48 16.45 -0.34 -15.14
N GLU A 49 16.56 -1.64 -15.44
CA GLU A 49 16.26 -2.19 -16.75
C GLU A 49 14.81 -1.92 -17.18
N LEU A 50 13.85 -2.11 -16.27
CA LEU A 50 12.43 -1.78 -16.52
C LEU A 50 12.27 -0.31 -16.92
N TYR A 51 12.91 0.61 -16.20
CA TYR A 51 12.83 2.03 -16.49
C TYR A 51 13.48 2.38 -17.82
N GLU A 52 14.69 1.90 -18.08
CA GLU A 52 15.47 2.25 -19.27
C GLU A 52 14.90 1.63 -20.56
N LYS A 53 14.54 0.34 -20.51
CA LYS A 53 14.15 -0.40 -21.73
C LYS A 53 12.66 -0.33 -22.03
N TRP A 54 11.81 -0.24 -21.02
CA TRP A 54 10.36 -0.34 -21.21
C TRP A 54 9.62 0.94 -20.86
N LEU A 55 9.92 1.59 -19.73
CA LEU A 55 9.23 2.82 -19.34
C LEU A 55 9.80 4.08 -20.00
N GLU A 56 10.89 4.00 -20.76
CA GLU A 56 11.50 5.16 -21.46
C GLU A 56 12.03 6.23 -20.48
N GLY A 57 12.44 5.82 -19.29
CA GLY A 57 12.94 6.68 -18.21
C GLY A 57 11.92 6.93 -17.11
N SER A 58 12.40 7.45 -15.97
CA SER A 58 11.59 7.70 -14.77
C SER A 58 10.60 8.87 -14.91
N ASN A 59 10.91 9.84 -15.77
CA ASN A 59 10.10 11.05 -15.99
C ASN A 59 9.39 11.04 -17.35
N SER A 60 9.26 9.87 -17.99
CA SER A 60 8.59 9.77 -19.28
C SER A 60 7.07 9.90 -19.15
N ASP A 61 6.42 10.31 -20.23
CA ASP A 61 4.95 10.30 -20.30
C ASP A 61 4.39 8.87 -20.11
N LYS A 62 5.13 7.86 -20.56
CA LYS A 62 4.75 6.45 -20.41
C LYS A 62 4.76 6.00 -18.95
N ALA A 63 5.77 6.37 -18.18
CA ALA A 63 5.84 6.09 -16.75
C ALA A 63 4.68 6.78 -16.01
N ALA A 64 4.42 8.05 -16.32
CA ALA A 64 3.30 8.80 -15.75
C ALA A 64 1.95 8.15 -16.08
N ASN A 65 1.75 7.70 -17.32
CA ASN A 65 0.49 7.08 -17.74
C ASN A 65 0.25 5.68 -17.12
N ILE A 66 1.30 4.92 -16.85
CA ILE A 66 1.18 3.53 -16.36
C ILE A 66 1.18 3.46 -14.83
N LEU A 67 2.02 4.25 -14.16
CA LEU A 67 2.28 4.12 -12.73
C LEU A 67 1.59 5.18 -11.88
N HIS A 68 1.13 6.29 -12.47
CA HIS A 68 0.47 7.36 -11.72
C HIS A 68 -1.05 7.32 -11.89
N THR A 69 -1.75 7.95 -10.96
CA THR A 69 -3.21 8.11 -11.01
C THR A 69 -3.58 9.55 -10.64
N LYS A 70 -4.82 9.93 -10.95
CA LYS A 70 -5.40 11.24 -10.61
C LYS A 70 -6.64 11.04 -9.78
N TYR A 71 -6.84 11.95 -8.83
CA TYR A 71 -8.04 12.00 -8.00
C TYR A 71 -8.92 13.16 -8.47
N HIS A 72 -10.23 13.00 -8.34
CA HIS A 72 -11.19 14.09 -8.51
C HIS A 72 -12.13 14.09 -7.30
N ALA A 73 -12.70 15.26 -7.00
CA ALA A 73 -13.67 15.37 -5.91
C ALA A 73 -14.94 14.59 -6.27
N VAL A 74 -15.39 13.73 -5.36
CA VAL A 74 -16.69 13.06 -5.50
C VAL A 74 -17.76 14.01 -4.97
N GLU A 75 -18.68 14.41 -5.84
CA GLU A 75 -19.85 15.19 -5.43
C GLU A 75 -20.73 14.34 -4.51
N LYS A 76 -20.86 14.77 -3.25
CA LYS A 76 -21.77 14.13 -2.30
C LYS A 76 -23.18 14.64 -2.59
N PHE A 77 -24.02 13.81 -3.22
CA PHE A 77 -25.45 14.02 -3.19
C PHE A 77 -25.91 13.87 -1.73
N ILE A 78 -26.22 15.00 -1.08
CA ILE A 78 -26.87 15.02 0.22
C ILE A 78 -28.31 14.54 -0.01
N ASN A 79 -28.53 13.23 0.00
CA ASN A 79 -29.88 12.69 0.09
C ASN A 79 -30.41 13.09 1.48
N ALA A 80 -31.40 13.98 1.51
CA ALA A 80 -32.05 14.44 2.75
C ALA A 80 -32.64 13.30 3.60
N LEU A 81 -32.77 12.10 3.02
CA LEU A 81 -33.24 10.88 3.69
C LEU A 81 -32.17 10.16 4.54
N ASN A 82 -30.89 10.55 4.46
CA ASN A 82 -29.79 9.95 5.23
C ASN A 82 -29.39 10.75 6.48
N ILE A 83 -30.19 11.74 6.89
CA ILE A 83 -30.02 12.40 8.19
C ILE A 83 -30.51 11.41 9.26
N LYS A 84 -29.59 10.68 9.89
CA LYS A 84 -29.86 10.06 11.19
C LYS A 84 -29.90 11.18 12.23
N TRP A 85 -31.08 11.38 12.81
CA TRP A 85 -31.26 12.15 14.05
C TRP A 85 -30.53 11.48 15.20
#